data_AF-A0A3D4PJE5-F1
#
_entry.id   AF-A0A3D4PJE5-F1
#
_cell.length_a   1.000
_cell.length_b   1.000
_cell.length_c   1.000
_cell.angle_alpha   90.00
_cell.angle_beta   90.00
_cell.angle_gamma   90.00
#
_symmetry.space_group_name_H-M   'P 1'
#
loop_
_entity.id
_entity.type
_entity.pdbx_description
1 polymer ?
#
loop_
_entity_poly.entity_id
_entity_poly.type
_entity_poly.pdbx_seq_one_letter_code
_entity_poly.pdbx_strand_id
1 'polypeptide(L)'
;GASAEAERPRHPRISNHTLNSQTSFRIAAVTSGLVVLTYSAISVQQMSVWRNDSALWKQASQVSPELPVVQYQYALAEWRTGEHQAAITRLENALQLERVDDLDRERFNEKLQIFKTQFQELQLNAAVSK
;
A
#
# COMPACT_ATOMS: atom_id res chain seq x y z
N GLY A 1 20.50 42.55 -65.67
CA GLY A 1 21.44 42.40 -64.54
C GLY A 1 20.68 42.63 -63.26
N ALA A 2 20.90 41.90 -62.16
CA ALA A 2 21.83 40.83 -61.88
C ALA A 2 21.17 39.92 -60.83
N SER A 3 21.31 38.61 -61.00
CA SER A 3 20.91 37.58 -60.05
C SER A 3 21.74 37.69 -58.77
N ALA A 4 21.08 37.63 -57.61
CA ALA A 4 21.73 37.46 -56.32
C ALA A 4 21.43 36.06 -55.78
N GLU A 5 22.50 35.25 -55.78
CA GLU A 5 22.63 33.89 -55.26
C GLU A 5 22.34 33.84 -53.76
N ALA A 6 21.33 33.06 -53.33
CA ALA A 6 21.03 32.85 -51.92
C ALA A 6 21.84 31.67 -51.36
N GLU A 7 22.71 31.96 -50.39
CA GLU A 7 23.54 31.01 -49.63
C GLU A 7 22.73 29.84 -49.04
N ARG A 8 23.18 28.60 -49.24
CA ARG A 8 22.64 27.42 -48.54
C ARG A 8 23.24 27.28 -47.13
N PRO A 9 22.43 26.98 -46.10
CA PRO A 9 22.91 26.86 -44.72
C PRO A 9 23.69 25.55 -44.47
N ARG A 10 24.82 25.65 -43.76
CA ARG A 10 25.63 24.51 -43.28
C ARG A 10 24.90 23.74 -42.18
N HIS A 11 24.78 22.43 -42.33
CA HIS A 11 24.22 21.55 -41.29
C HIS A 11 25.26 21.28 -40.17
N PRO A 12 24.89 21.40 -38.88
CA PRO A 12 25.78 21.11 -37.77
C PRO A 12 26.00 19.60 -37.60
N ARG A 13 27.27 19.19 -37.46
CA ARG A 13 27.66 17.83 -37.10
C ARG A 13 27.47 17.65 -35.59
N ILE A 14 26.48 16.85 -35.18
CA ILE A 14 26.23 16.58 -33.77
C ILE A 14 27.23 15.52 -33.27
N SER A 15 28.01 15.88 -32.26
CA SER A 15 28.96 15.00 -31.56
C SER A 15 28.22 14.22 -30.48
N ASN A 16 28.27 12.89 -30.53
CA ASN A 16 27.70 12.06 -29.46
C ASN A 16 28.73 11.92 -28.33
N HIS A 17 28.52 12.61 -27.21
CA HIS A 17 29.35 12.43 -26.02
C HIS A 17 29.06 11.07 -25.39
N THR A 18 30.04 10.17 -25.40
CA THR A 18 29.96 8.89 -24.67
C THR A 18 30.12 9.17 -23.18
N LEU A 19 29.05 8.93 -22.41
CA LEU A 19 29.07 9.04 -20.95
C LEU A 19 30.02 8.00 -20.36
N ASN A 20 30.90 8.43 -19.46
CA ASN A 20 31.91 7.57 -18.83
C ASN A 20 31.24 6.55 -17.89
N SER A 21 31.71 5.30 -17.87
CA SER A 21 31.09 4.20 -17.11
C SER A 21 30.92 4.54 -15.62
N GLN A 22 31.90 5.21 -15.02
CA GLN A 22 31.85 5.66 -13.63
C GLN A 22 30.74 6.70 -13.36
N THR A 23 30.47 7.59 -14.32
CA THR A 23 29.36 8.55 -14.21
C THR A 23 28.00 7.86 -14.31
N SER A 24 27.88 6.82 -15.13
CA SER A 24 26.65 6.02 -15.27
C SER A 24 26.29 5.28 -13.98
N PHE A 25 27.28 4.69 -13.29
CA PHE A 25 27.05 4.02 -12.00
C PHE A 25 26.59 5.00 -10.91
N ARG A 26 27.18 6.20 -10.84
CA ARG A 26 26.79 7.22 -9.85
C ARG A 26 25.37 7.72 -10.11
N ILE A 27 25.00 7.94 -11.37
CA ILE A 27 23.63 8.33 -11.75
C ILE A 27 22.65 7.22 -11.35
N ALA A 28 22.96 5.96 -11.65
CA ALA A 28 22.12 4.81 -11.29
C ALA A 28 21.95 4.63 -9.77
N ALA A 29 23.00 4.87 -8.99
CA ALA A 29 22.94 4.79 -7.53
C ALA A 29 22.07 5.91 -6.95
N VAL A 30 22.21 7.14 -7.46
CA VAL A 30 21.40 8.29 -7.02
C VAL A 30 19.93 8.08 -7.35
N THR A 31 19.61 7.61 -8.56
CA THR A 31 18.21 7.34 -8.93
C THR A 31 17.61 6.22 -8.09
N SER A 32 18.35 5.15 -7.85
CA SER A 32 17.90 4.04 -6.99
C SER A 32 17.63 4.51 -5.55
N GLY A 33 18.54 5.30 -4.98
CA GLY A 33 18.36 5.90 -3.66
C GLY A 33 17.13 6.81 -3.59
N LEU A 34 16.90 7.61 -4.64
CA LEU A 34 15.73 8.48 -4.72
C LEU A 34 14.42 7.66 -4.76
N VAL A 35 14.38 6.58 -5.52
CA VAL A 35 13.22 5.68 -5.61
C VAL A 35 12.94 5.03 -4.25
N VAL A 36 13.96 4.55 -3.54
CA VAL A 36 13.78 3.96 -2.21
C VAL A 36 13.24 5.00 -1.21
N LEU A 37 13.77 6.22 -1.24
CA LEU A 37 13.31 7.30 -0.35
C LEU A 37 11.87 7.71 -0.63
N THR A 38 11.48 7.86 -1.91
CA THR A 38 10.10 8.21 -2.25
C THR A 38 9.13 7.10 -1.87
N TYR A 39 9.48 5.84 -2.14
CA TYR A 39 8.66 4.70 -1.75
C TYR A 39 8.50 4.58 -0.22
N SER A 40 9.58 4.84 0.52
CA SER A 40 9.56 4.85 1.99
C SER A 40 8.68 5.98 2.53
N ALA A 41 8.76 7.18 1.94
CA ALA A 41 7.91 8.32 2.33
C ALA A 41 6.43 8.04 2.04
N ILE A 42 6.12 7.47 0.87
CA ILE A 42 4.75 7.06 0.52
C ILE A 42 4.25 5.99 1.51
N SER A 43 5.09 5.01 1.86
CA SER A 43 4.76 3.96 2.84
C SER A 43 4.41 4.55 4.22
N VAL A 44 5.18 5.53 4.71
CA VAL A 44 4.92 6.21 5.98
C VAL A 44 3.65 7.08 5.91
N GLN A 45 3.42 7.81 4.81
CA GLN A 45 2.21 8.62 4.65
C GLN A 45 0.95 7.78 4.56
N GLN A 46 1.00 6.66 3.83
CA GLN A 46 -0.07 5.67 3.81
C GLN A 46 -0.40 5.22 5.25
N MET A 47 0.61 4.91 6.06
CA MET A 47 0.40 4.55 7.47
C MET A 47 -0.42 5.59 8.26
N SER A 48 -0.27 6.89 7.98
CA SER A 48 -1.02 7.96 8.66
C SER A 48 -2.50 8.01 8.27
N VAL A 49 -2.81 7.83 6.98
CA VAL A 49 -4.19 7.79 6.47
C VAL A 49 -4.89 6.54 7.01
N TRP A 50 -4.19 5.41 7.06
CA TRP A 50 -4.73 4.16 7.59
C TRP A 50 -4.89 4.14 9.12
N ARG A 51 -4.04 4.87 9.86
CA ARG A 51 -4.20 5.07 11.31
C ARG A 51 -5.46 5.87 11.65
N ASN A 52 -5.88 6.76 10.76
CA ASN A 52 -7.17 7.45 10.90
C ASN A 52 -8.35 6.54 10.58
N ASP A 53 -8.16 5.55 9.70
CA ASP A 53 -9.19 4.60 9.29
C ASP A 53 -9.66 3.74 10.47
N SER A 54 -8.72 3.26 11.31
CA SER A 54 -9.09 2.53 12.53
C SER A 54 -9.84 3.40 13.55
N ALA A 55 -9.47 4.68 13.68
CA ALA A 55 -10.18 5.62 14.55
C ALA A 55 -11.60 5.93 14.03
N LEU A 56 -11.75 6.10 12.72
CA LEU A 56 -13.05 6.30 12.06
C LEU A 56 -13.97 5.10 12.31
N TRP A 57 -13.50 3.88 12.02
CA TRP A 57 -14.32 2.68 12.19
C TRP A 57 -14.57 2.35 13.66
N LYS A 58 -13.64 2.69 14.56
CA LYS A 58 -13.88 2.66 16.00
C LYS A 58 -15.06 3.53 16.40
N GLN A 59 -15.07 4.79 15.97
CA GLN A 59 -16.18 5.69 16.26
C GLN A 59 -17.48 5.20 15.62
N ALA A 60 -17.45 4.74 14.37
CA ALA A 60 -18.62 4.17 13.70
C ALA A 60 -19.18 2.96 14.46
N SER A 61 -18.32 2.08 14.98
CA SER A 61 -18.73 0.92 15.77
C SER A 61 -19.36 1.26 17.12
N GLN A 62 -19.07 2.46 17.67
CA GLN A 62 -19.72 2.95 18.88
C GLN A 62 -21.12 3.50 18.61
N VAL A 63 -21.32 4.10 17.44
CA VAL A 63 -22.61 4.67 17.02
C VAL A 63 -23.55 3.59 16.50
N SER A 64 -23.02 2.59 15.79
CA SER A 64 -23.79 1.53 15.15
C SER A 64 -23.13 0.16 15.34
N PRO A 65 -23.07 -0.34 16.58
CA PRO A 65 -22.40 -1.60 16.91
C PRO A 65 -23.03 -2.82 16.24
N GLU A 66 -24.31 -2.76 15.91
CA GLU A 66 -25.10 -3.86 15.35
C GLU A 66 -24.98 -4.00 13.82
N LEU A 67 -24.34 -3.05 13.14
CA LEU A 67 -24.18 -3.09 11.69
C LEU A 67 -23.03 -4.01 11.28
N PRO A 68 -23.30 -5.12 10.55
CA PRO A 68 -22.25 -6.05 10.13
C PRO A 68 -21.13 -5.38 9.32
N VAL A 69 -21.50 -4.52 8.37
CA VAL A 69 -20.54 -3.78 7.54
C VAL A 69 -19.58 -2.93 8.37
N VAL A 70 -20.05 -2.34 9.48
CA VAL A 70 -19.21 -1.50 10.35
C VAL A 70 -18.20 -2.38 11.08
N GLN A 71 -18.63 -3.53 11.62
CA GLN A 71 -17.72 -4.45 12.30
C GLN A 71 -16.68 -5.04 11.34
N TYR A 72 -17.10 -5.37 10.12
CA TYR A 72 -16.21 -5.90 9.08
C TYR A 72 -15.13 -4.89 8.71
N GLN A 73 -15.52 -3.65 8.40
CA GLN A 73 -14.57 -2.61 8.01
C GLN A 73 -13.63 -2.22 9.15
N TYR A 74 -14.14 -2.24 10.39
CA TYR A 74 -13.28 -2.02 11.55
C TYR A 74 -12.25 -3.15 11.70
N ALA A 75 -12.64 -4.41 11.53
CA ALA A 75 -11.70 -5.52 11.57
C ALA A 75 -10.62 -5.42 10.47
N LEU A 76 -11.00 -4.98 9.25
CA LEU A 76 -10.04 -4.72 8.19
C LEU A 76 -9.05 -3.59 8.57
N ALA A 77 -9.51 -2.55 9.25
CA ALA A 77 -8.65 -1.47 9.72
C ALA A 77 -7.69 -1.95 10.81
N GLU A 78 -8.17 -2.70 11.80
CA GLU A 78 -7.36 -3.30 12.86
C GLU A 78 -6.27 -4.20 12.28
N TRP A 79 -6.62 -5.06 11.32
CA TRP A 79 -5.68 -5.95 10.65
C TRP A 79 -4.55 -5.19 9.95
N ARG A 80 -4.89 -4.13 9.20
CA ARG A 80 -3.92 -3.30 8.49
C ARG A 80 -2.97 -2.56 9.42
N THR A 81 -3.43 -2.22 10.63
CA THR A 81 -2.61 -1.55 11.65
C THR A 81 -1.78 -2.52 12.50
N GLY A 82 -1.83 -3.83 12.24
CA GLY A 82 -1.07 -4.85 12.96
C GLY A 82 -1.79 -5.42 14.20
N GLU A 83 -3.01 -4.96 14.48
CA GLU A 83 -3.84 -5.44 15.59
C GLU A 83 -4.55 -6.75 15.18
N HIS A 84 -3.77 -7.73 14.70
CA HIS A 84 -4.26 -8.94 14.04
C HIS A 84 -5.21 -9.77 14.90
N GLN A 85 -4.89 -9.93 16.18
CA GLN A 85 -5.75 -10.67 17.11
C GLN A 85 -7.08 -9.93 17.34
N ALA A 86 -7.06 -8.60 17.48
CA ALA A 86 -8.27 -7.81 17.67
C ALA A 86 -9.19 -7.91 16.44
N ALA A 87 -8.62 -7.84 15.24
CA ALA A 87 -9.37 -8.00 13.99
C ALA A 87 -10.09 -9.36 13.90
N ILE A 88 -9.39 -10.45 14.26
CA ILE A 88 -9.98 -11.81 14.28
C ILE A 88 -11.14 -11.86 15.28
N THR A 89 -10.89 -11.44 16.52
CA THR A 89 -11.93 -11.44 17.57
C THR A 89 -13.13 -10.59 17.20
N ARG A 90 -12.92 -9.45 16.51
CA ARG A 90 -14.02 -8.60 16.04
C ARG A 90 -14.92 -9.31 15.05
N LEU A 91 -14.37 -9.98 14.05
CA LEU A 91 -15.17 -10.74 13.08
C LEU A 91 -15.91 -11.90 13.73
N GLU A 92 -15.26 -12.62 14.68
CA GLU A 92 -15.89 -13.71 15.43
C GLU A 92 -17.09 -13.22 16.25
N ASN A 93 -16.96 -12.09 16.93
CA ASN A 93 -18.05 -11.49 17.69
C ASN A 93 -19.15 -10.97 16.76
N ALA A 94 -18.78 -10.39 15.62
CA ALA A 94 -19.73 -9.83 14.68
C ALA A 94 -20.64 -10.91 14.06
N LEU A 95 -20.14 -12.15 13.89
CA LEU A 95 -20.95 -13.31 13.46
C LEU A 95 -22.10 -13.67 14.41
N GLN A 96 -22.08 -13.18 15.66
CA GLN A 96 -23.12 -13.37 16.66
C GLN A 96 -24.21 -12.29 16.62
N LEU A 97 -24.05 -11.25 15.79
CA LEU A 97 -25.05 -10.20 15.65
C LEU A 97 -26.28 -10.74 14.91
N GLU A 98 -27.47 -10.38 15.40
CA GLU A 98 -28.75 -10.77 14.79
C GLU A 98 -28.87 -10.31 13.33
N ARG A 99 -28.26 -9.17 13.01
CA ARG A 99 -28.35 -8.50 11.71
C ARG A 99 -27.41 -9.09 10.65
N VAL A 100 -26.57 -10.07 10.98
CA VAL A 100 -25.73 -10.77 10.01
C VAL A 100 -26.58 -11.71 9.18
N ASP A 101 -26.72 -11.37 7.90
CA ASP A 101 -27.33 -12.25 6.91
C ASP A 101 -26.34 -13.31 6.38
N ASP A 102 -26.82 -14.16 5.48
CA ASP A 102 -26.01 -15.26 4.93
C ASP A 102 -24.82 -14.76 4.10
N LEU A 103 -24.97 -13.62 3.40
CA LEU A 103 -23.91 -13.03 2.59
C LEU A 103 -22.82 -12.42 3.47
N ASP A 104 -23.20 -11.72 4.54
CA ASP A 104 -22.29 -11.23 5.55
C ASP A 104 -21.55 -12.40 6.22
N ARG A 105 -22.27 -13.47 6.56
CA ARG A 105 -21.68 -14.69 7.16
C ARG A 105 -20.63 -15.33 6.27
N GLU A 106 -20.90 -15.45 4.97
CA GLU A 106 -19.94 -15.95 3.98
C GLU A 106 -18.68 -15.08 3.97
N ARG A 107 -18.84 -13.76 3.79
CA ARG A 107 -17.73 -12.80 3.76
C ARG A 107 -16.89 -12.82 5.03
N PHE A 108 -17.54 -12.92 6.19
CA PHE A 108 -16.87 -12.92 7.48
C PHE A 108 -16.07 -14.19 7.67
N ASN A 109 -16.66 -15.35 7.34
CA ASN A 109 -15.98 -16.63 7.43
C ASN A 109 -14.79 -16.69 6.48
N GLU A 110 -14.94 -16.26 5.23
CA GLU A 110 -13.83 -16.17 4.27
C GLU A 110 -12.70 -15.30 4.84
N LYS A 111 -13.03 -14.10 5.33
CA LYS A 111 -12.04 -13.18 5.88
C LYS A 111 -11.35 -13.73 7.13
N LEU A 112 -12.10 -14.39 8.02
CA LEU A 112 -11.58 -15.05 9.21
C LEU A 112 -10.58 -16.15 8.86
N GLN A 113 -10.86 -16.98 7.86
CA GLN A 113 -9.92 -18.02 7.41
C GLN A 113 -8.61 -17.42 6.91
N ILE A 114 -8.70 -16.35 6.10
CA ILE A 114 -7.52 -15.62 5.61
C ILE A 114 -6.72 -15.05 6.79
N PHE A 115 -7.39 -14.33 7.70
CA PHE A 115 -6.72 -13.70 8.85
C PHE A 115 -6.08 -14.72 9.79
N LYS A 116 -6.77 -15.83 10.12
CA LYS A 116 -6.22 -16.88 10.99
C LYS A 116 -4.98 -17.53 10.36
N THR A 117 -5.05 -17.87 9.08
CA THR A 117 -3.91 -18.47 8.35
C THR A 117 -2.70 -17.53 8.36
N GLN A 118 -2.90 -16.27 7.94
CA GLN A 118 -1.81 -15.29 7.89
C GLN A 118 -1.23 -14.99 9.27
N PHE A 119 -2.08 -14.88 10.31
CA PHE A 119 -1.61 -14.61 11.66
C PHE A 119 -0.78 -15.78 12.22
N GLN A 120 -1.18 -17.01 11.92
CA GLN A 120 -0.41 -18.21 12.28
C GLN A 120 0.96 -18.24 11.58
N GLU A 121 1.01 -17.91 10.28
CA GLU A 121 2.28 -17.79 9.54
C GLU A 121 3.20 -16.73 10.14
N LEU A 122 2.66 -15.55 10.48
CA LEU A 122 3.42 -14.49 11.14
C LEU A 122 4.02 -14.95 12.48
N GLN A 123 3.23 -15.67 13.28
CA GLN A 123 3.71 -16.22 14.55
C GLN A 123 4.80 -17.28 14.35
N LEU A 124 4.63 -18.18 13.38
CA LEU A 124 5.61 -19.21 13.06
C LEU A 124 6.94 -18.59 12.60
N ASN A 125 6.88 -17.63 11.68
CA ASN A 125 8.07 -16.94 11.18
C ASN A 125 8.80 -16.17 12.30
N ALA A 126 8.05 -15.54 13.21
CA ALA A 126 8.61 -14.86 14.37
C ALA A 126 9.25 -15.84 15.38
N ALA A 127 8.74 -17.07 15.49
CA ALA A 127 9.31 -18.11 16.36
C ALA A 127 10.58 -18.72 15.77
N VAL A 128 10.63 -18.95 14.46
CA VAL A 128 11.82 -19.50 13.75
C VAL A 128 12.96 -18.49 13.67
N SER A 129 12.66 -17.20 13.71
CA SER A 129 13.64 -16.10 13.68
C SER A 129 14.31 -15.81 15.04
N LYS A 130 13.91 -16.49 16.12
CA LYS A 130 14.48 -16.32 17.47
C LYS A 130 15.44 -17.45 17.80
#